data_AF-A0AAE2V8E8-F1
#
_entry.id   AF-A0AAE2V8E8-F1
#
_cell.length_a   1.000
_cell.length_b   1.000
_cell.length_c   1.000
_cell.angle_alpha   90.00
_cell.angle_beta   90.00
_cell.angle_gamma   90.00
#
_symmetry.space_group_name_H-M   'P 1'
#
loop_
_entity.id
_entity.type
_entity.pdbx_description
1 polymer ?
#
loop_
_entity_poly.entity_id
_entity_poly.type
_entity_poly.pdbx_seq_one_letter_code
_entity_poly.pdbx_strand_id
1 'polypeptide(L)'
;MNQLLGIRLHRLLLWVSFLTVTSLNAVAELPRTSLKKMASAEFSERQQGYEELQQWSKENVKQAPDLLYQVWNQEKDPELKTRCYSLMKDAVILREFGKGKGFVGVRMEEAIVPGGANLPARRGVRIAQVVRGTPGERAGLAMGDIVTGVDDVDFSKFEQAQAPDGVVDVFSDYIQSKHPGDVINLHILRGGKKLEKKVRLMLRPDGIDRDLFGRDDEALINRSDLFFETWLKKKAEK
;
A
#
# COMPACT_ATOMS: atom_id res chain seq x y z
N MET A 1 35.25 21.11 -80.03
CA MET A 1 34.20 20.29 -80.67
C MET A 1 33.59 19.39 -79.60
N ASN A 2 32.34 19.65 -79.20
CA ASN A 2 31.40 18.75 -78.49
C ASN A 2 31.78 18.26 -77.07
N GLN A 3 30.92 18.20 -76.03
CA GLN A 3 29.46 18.30 -75.86
C GLN A 3 29.13 18.54 -74.37
N LEU A 4 27.89 19.01 -74.15
CA LEU A 4 27.22 19.35 -72.89
C LEU A 4 27.09 18.18 -71.90
N LEU A 5 27.11 18.48 -70.59
CA LEU A 5 26.44 17.64 -69.59
C LEU A 5 25.55 18.52 -68.69
N GLY A 6 24.25 18.47 -68.97
CA GLY A 6 23.21 19.11 -68.16
C GLY A 6 22.86 18.27 -66.92
N ILE A 7 22.75 18.93 -65.77
CA ILE A 7 22.34 18.33 -64.51
C ILE A 7 20.81 18.37 -64.44
N ARG A 8 20.16 17.19 -64.42
CA ARG A 8 18.71 17.03 -64.22
C ARG A 8 18.37 17.11 -62.73
N LEU A 9 17.61 18.13 -62.33
CA LEU A 9 17.05 18.30 -60.99
C LEU A 9 15.76 17.46 -60.85
N HIS A 10 15.78 16.38 -60.06
CA HIS A 10 14.55 15.64 -59.72
C HIS A 10 13.93 16.21 -58.44
N ARG A 11 12.72 16.76 -58.56
CA ARG A 11 11.85 17.16 -57.44
C ARG A 11 11.28 15.91 -56.76
N LEU A 12 11.66 15.68 -55.50
CA LEU A 12 11.07 14.65 -54.64
C LEU A 12 9.84 15.24 -53.92
N LEU A 13 8.63 14.80 -54.25
CA LEU A 13 7.42 15.08 -53.46
C LEU A 13 7.39 14.16 -52.23
N LEU A 14 7.49 14.73 -51.03
CA LEU A 14 7.25 14.02 -49.78
C LEU A 14 5.74 14.01 -49.47
N TRP A 15 5.13 12.83 -49.56
CA TRP A 15 3.80 12.57 -49.01
C TRP A 15 3.93 12.35 -47.50
N VAL A 16 3.42 13.29 -46.70
CA VAL A 16 3.29 13.11 -45.25
C VAL A 16 1.93 12.46 -44.99
N SER A 17 1.94 11.14 -44.76
CA SER A 17 0.75 10.41 -44.31
C SER A 17 0.44 10.77 -42.86
N PHE A 18 -0.71 11.41 -42.64
CA PHE A 18 -1.25 11.71 -41.31
C PHE A 18 -1.81 10.40 -40.71
N LEU A 19 -1.06 9.78 -39.79
CA LEU A 19 -1.54 8.63 -39.01
C LEU A 19 -2.48 9.13 -37.92
N THR A 20 -3.78 8.88 -38.08
CA THR A 20 -4.76 9.04 -37.00
C THR A 20 -4.57 7.91 -36.00
N VAL A 21 -3.94 8.20 -34.87
CA VAL A 21 -3.91 7.27 -33.74
C VAL A 21 -5.32 7.24 -33.14
N THR A 22 -6.11 6.26 -33.56
CA THR A 22 -7.34 5.88 -32.86
C THR A 22 -6.94 5.06 -31.65
N SER A 23 -7.00 5.63 -30.45
CA SER A 23 -6.85 4.87 -29.23
C SER A 23 -8.10 4.02 -29.02
N LEU A 24 -8.10 2.80 -29.57
CA LEU A 24 -8.99 1.76 -29.07
C LEU A 24 -8.60 1.50 -27.61
N ASN A 25 -9.53 1.76 -26.68
CA ASN A 25 -9.42 1.28 -25.31
C ASN A 25 -9.42 -0.25 -25.33
N ALA A 26 -8.25 -0.86 -25.49
CA ALA A 26 -8.08 -2.30 -25.35
C ALA A 26 -8.51 -2.70 -23.94
N VAL A 27 -9.45 -3.63 -23.83
CA VAL A 27 -9.81 -4.23 -22.55
C VAL A 27 -8.57 -4.97 -22.05
N ALA A 28 -8.01 -4.54 -20.92
CA ALA A 28 -6.81 -5.15 -20.37
C ALA A 28 -7.07 -6.63 -20.05
N GLU A 29 -6.30 -7.53 -20.64
CA GLU A 29 -6.36 -8.98 -20.39
C GLU A 29 -5.43 -9.38 -19.24
N LEU A 30 -5.78 -10.47 -18.54
CA LEU A 30 -4.97 -11.03 -17.46
C LEU A 30 -3.65 -11.60 -18.02
N PRO A 31 -2.47 -11.21 -17.49
CA PRO A 31 -1.17 -11.71 -17.96
C PRO A 31 -0.99 -13.20 -17.70
N ARG A 32 -1.28 -14.03 -18.71
CA ARG A 32 -1.18 -15.50 -18.60
C ARG A 32 0.24 -16.00 -18.30
N THR A 33 1.26 -15.27 -18.75
CA THR A 33 2.66 -15.58 -18.47
C THR A 33 2.96 -15.44 -16.98
N SER A 34 2.57 -14.33 -16.38
CA SER A 34 2.75 -14.08 -14.95
C SER A 34 1.89 -15.03 -14.10
N LEU A 35 0.71 -15.42 -14.58
CA LEU A 35 -0.11 -16.46 -13.94
C LEU A 35 0.60 -17.82 -13.90
N LYS A 36 1.21 -18.24 -15.02
CA LYS A 36 2.02 -19.46 -15.07
C LYS A 36 3.23 -19.40 -14.14
N LYS A 37 3.94 -18.25 -14.12
CA LYS A 37 5.06 -18.04 -13.18
C LYS A 37 4.62 -18.15 -11.74
N MET A 38 3.49 -17.53 -11.37
CA MET A 38 2.93 -17.55 -10.02
C MET A 38 2.60 -18.97 -9.51
N ALA A 39 2.38 -19.92 -10.43
CA ALA A 39 2.14 -21.34 -10.17
C ALA A 39 3.40 -22.24 -10.30
N SER A 40 4.58 -21.65 -10.54
CA SER A 40 5.83 -22.42 -10.72
C SER A 40 6.18 -23.25 -9.47
N ALA A 41 6.99 -24.31 -9.60
CA ALA A 41 7.57 -24.99 -8.44
C ALA A 41 8.75 -24.20 -7.83
N GLU A 42 9.36 -23.31 -8.61
CA GLU A 42 10.49 -22.50 -8.19
C GLU A 42 10.03 -21.25 -7.45
N PHE A 43 10.51 -21.07 -6.21
CA PHE A 43 10.11 -19.93 -5.36
C PHE A 43 10.38 -18.58 -6.02
N SER A 44 11.54 -18.40 -6.65
CA SER A 44 11.91 -17.14 -7.29
C SER A 44 10.96 -16.78 -8.44
N GLU A 45 10.63 -17.75 -9.29
CA GLU A 45 9.69 -17.55 -10.40
C GLU A 45 8.28 -17.29 -9.89
N ARG A 46 7.85 -18.04 -8.87
CA ARG A 46 6.58 -17.84 -8.17
C ARG A 46 6.44 -16.43 -7.63
N GLN A 47 7.46 -15.94 -6.95
CA GLN A 47 7.46 -14.61 -6.36
C GLN A 47 7.41 -13.54 -7.44
N GLN A 48 8.22 -13.70 -8.51
CA GLN A 48 8.19 -12.79 -9.65
C GLN A 48 6.80 -12.74 -10.32
N GLY A 49 6.18 -13.90 -10.55
CA GLY A 49 4.83 -13.95 -11.14
C GLY A 49 3.77 -13.25 -10.28
N TYR A 50 3.87 -13.39 -8.96
CA TYR A 50 3.01 -12.69 -8.02
C TYR A 50 3.19 -11.17 -8.10
N GLU A 51 4.43 -10.68 -8.10
CA GLU A 51 4.74 -9.24 -8.16
C GLU A 51 4.28 -8.62 -9.48
N GLU A 52 4.51 -9.30 -10.61
CA GLU A 52 4.03 -8.88 -11.93
C GLU A 52 2.50 -8.77 -11.97
N LEU A 53 1.78 -9.77 -11.46
CA LEU A 53 0.32 -9.73 -11.39
C LEU A 53 -0.20 -8.69 -10.40
N GLN A 54 0.51 -8.47 -9.30
CA GLN A 54 0.16 -7.43 -8.35
C GLN A 54 0.27 -6.04 -8.99
N GLN A 55 1.34 -5.79 -9.74
CA GLN A 55 1.53 -4.53 -10.44
C GLN A 55 0.47 -4.32 -11.51
N TRP A 56 0.24 -5.34 -12.35
CA TRP A 56 -0.82 -5.28 -13.37
C TRP A 56 -2.20 -5.05 -12.75
N SER A 57 -2.51 -5.70 -11.62
CA SER A 57 -3.79 -5.57 -10.93
C SER A 57 -4.04 -4.13 -10.44
N LYS A 58 -2.99 -3.48 -9.92
CA LYS A 58 -3.04 -2.06 -9.50
C LYS A 58 -3.30 -1.11 -10.67
N GLU A 59 -2.69 -1.37 -11.83
CA GLU A 59 -2.85 -0.56 -13.05
C GLU A 59 -4.22 -0.78 -13.72
N ASN A 60 -4.81 -1.96 -13.55
CA ASN A 60 -6.05 -2.39 -14.20
C ASN A 60 -7.18 -2.61 -13.20
N VAL A 61 -7.26 -1.76 -12.18
CA VAL A 61 -8.16 -1.91 -11.02
C VAL A 61 -9.64 -2.06 -11.39
N LYS A 62 -10.06 -1.55 -12.56
CA LYS A 62 -11.44 -1.69 -13.05
C LYS A 62 -11.78 -3.13 -13.43
N GLN A 63 -10.87 -3.82 -14.12
CA GLN A 63 -11.08 -5.18 -14.67
C GLN A 63 -10.46 -6.28 -13.81
N ALA A 64 -9.35 -5.99 -13.13
CA ALA A 64 -8.56 -7.00 -12.40
C ALA A 64 -9.37 -7.82 -11.38
N PRO A 65 -10.25 -7.24 -10.53
CA PRO A 65 -11.06 -8.02 -9.60
C PRO A 65 -11.87 -9.13 -10.27
N ASP A 66 -12.51 -8.80 -11.38
CA ASP A 66 -13.42 -9.70 -12.10
C ASP A 66 -12.64 -10.81 -12.82
N LEU A 67 -11.48 -10.49 -13.41
CA LEU A 67 -10.60 -11.46 -14.05
C LEU A 67 -9.93 -12.41 -13.05
N LEU A 68 -9.50 -11.89 -11.90
CA LEU A 68 -8.91 -12.70 -10.83
C LEU A 68 -9.95 -13.62 -10.17
N TYR A 69 -11.20 -13.16 -10.05
CA TYR A 69 -12.32 -14.00 -9.59
C TYR A 69 -12.55 -15.21 -10.50
N GLN A 70 -12.53 -15.01 -11.82
CA GLN A 70 -12.73 -16.09 -12.79
C GLN A 70 -11.67 -17.18 -12.62
N VAL A 71 -10.40 -16.80 -12.47
CA VAL A 71 -9.31 -17.75 -12.20
C VAL A 71 -9.52 -18.43 -10.85
N TRP A 72 -9.70 -17.65 -9.78
CA TRP A 72 -9.87 -18.17 -8.42
C TRP A 72 -11.00 -19.19 -8.29
N ASN A 73 -12.12 -18.96 -8.97
CA ASN A 73 -13.29 -19.82 -8.93
C ASN A 73 -13.09 -21.15 -9.68
N GLN A 74 -12.28 -21.16 -10.75
CA GLN A 74 -11.98 -22.35 -11.55
C GLN A 74 -10.75 -23.11 -11.06
N GLU A 75 -9.89 -22.47 -10.26
CA GLU A 75 -8.61 -23.02 -9.84
C GLU A 75 -8.74 -24.10 -8.76
N LYS A 76 -7.98 -25.18 -8.96
CA LYS A 76 -7.89 -26.34 -8.06
C LYS A 76 -6.61 -26.34 -7.23
N ASP A 77 -5.53 -25.73 -7.73
CA ASP A 77 -4.29 -25.57 -6.97
C ASP A 77 -4.51 -24.63 -5.78
N PRO A 78 -4.37 -25.10 -4.52
CA PRO A 78 -4.55 -24.27 -3.34
C PRO A 78 -3.61 -23.06 -3.29
N GLU A 79 -2.36 -23.20 -3.75
CA GLU A 79 -1.39 -22.10 -3.70
C GLU A 79 -1.80 -20.98 -4.67
N LEU A 80 -2.08 -21.33 -5.93
CA LEU A 80 -2.54 -20.37 -6.92
C LEU A 80 -3.87 -19.73 -6.51
N LYS A 81 -4.80 -20.53 -5.96
CA LYS A 81 -6.08 -20.03 -5.44
C LYS A 81 -5.88 -19.01 -4.32
N THR A 82 -5.05 -19.30 -3.31
CA THR A 82 -4.76 -18.34 -2.24
C THR A 82 -4.15 -17.04 -2.76
N ARG A 83 -3.24 -17.12 -3.74
CA ARG A 83 -2.60 -15.93 -4.31
C ARG A 83 -3.56 -15.09 -5.15
N CYS A 84 -4.37 -15.72 -5.99
CA CYS A 84 -5.43 -15.04 -6.73
C CYS A 84 -6.43 -14.36 -5.79
N TYR A 85 -6.78 -15.01 -4.67
CA TYR A 85 -7.63 -14.40 -3.65
C TYR A 85 -7.03 -13.11 -3.09
N SER A 86 -5.75 -13.14 -2.69
CA SER A 86 -5.05 -11.96 -2.16
C SER A 86 -5.02 -10.82 -3.18
N LEU A 87 -4.61 -11.11 -4.43
CA LEU A 87 -4.57 -10.10 -5.49
C LEU A 87 -5.94 -9.52 -5.82
N MET A 88 -6.98 -10.37 -5.80
CA MET A 88 -8.37 -9.97 -6.05
C MET A 88 -8.87 -9.06 -4.93
N LYS A 89 -8.61 -9.44 -3.67
CA LYS A 89 -8.96 -8.64 -2.49
C LYS A 89 -8.30 -7.27 -2.54
N ASP A 90 -7.00 -7.23 -2.79
CA ASP A 90 -6.25 -5.98 -2.94
C ASP A 90 -6.85 -5.09 -4.03
N ALA A 91 -7.21 -5.67 -5.18
CA ALA A 91 -7.80 -4.96 -6.31
C ALA A 91 -9.20 -4.41 -6.01
N VAL A 92 -10.06 -5.19 -5.35
CA VAL A 92 -11.41 -4.76 -4.95
C VAL A 92 -11.34 -3.61 -3.97
N ILE A 93 -10.45 -3.72 -2.98
CA ILE A 93 -10.26 -2.67 -1.98
C ILE A 93 -9.71 -1.41 -2.64
N LEU A 94 -8.71 -1.54 -3.51
CA LEU A 94 -8.14 -0.42 -4.26
C LEU A 94 -9.18 0.27 -5.17
N ARG A 95 -10.09 -0.51 -5.77
CA ARG A 95 -11.16 0.01 -6.63
C ARG A 95 -12.14 0.89 -5.85
N GLU A 96 -12.54 0.42 -4.67
CA GLU A 96 -13.60 1.04 -3.86
C GLU A 96 -13.07 2.19 -3.00
N PHE A 97 -11.97 1.95 -2.28
CA PHE A 97 -11.45 2.86 -1.26
C PHE A 97 -10.27 3.70 -1.77
N GLY A 98 -9.88 3.53 -3.04
CA GLY A 98 -8.61 4.02 -3.53
C GLY A 98 -7.45 3.40 -2.78
N LYS A 99 -6.30 4.09 -2.77
CA LYS A 99 -5.14 3.60 -2.03
C LYS A 99 -5.33 3.64 -0.50
N GLY A 100 -6.39 4.29 -0.01
CA GLY A 100 -6.66 4.46 1.41
C GLY A 100 -5.57 5.22 2.15
N LYS A 101 -5.75 5.40 3.46
CA LYS A 101 -4.70 5.87 4.36
C LYS A 101 -4.30 4.72 5.29
N GLY A 102 -3.00 4.59 5.54
CA GLY A 102 -2.48 3.67 6.53
C GLY A 102 -3.03 3.95 7.92
N PHE A 103 -3.17 2.88 8.71
CA PHE A 103 -3.67 2.96 10.08
C PHE A 103 -2.98 1.93 10.96
N VAL A 104 -2.48 2.39 12.11
CA VAL A 104 -1.84 1.54 13.13
C VAL A 104 -2.82 1.13 14.22
N GLY A 105 -3.78 2.00 14.59
CA GLY A 105 -4.74 1.71 15.67
C GLY A 105 -4.22 2.01 17.06
N VAL A 106 -3.58 3.18 17.24
CA VAL A 106 -3.09 3.65 18.55
C VAL A 106 -3.60 5.05 18.85
N ARG A 107 -3.90 5.31 20.12
CA ARG A 107 -4.06 6.67 20.65
C ARG A 107 -2.69 7.22 21.00
N MET A 108 -2.42 8.43 20.57
CA MET A 108 -1.10 9.04 20.63
C MET A 108 -1.15 10.30 21.49
N GLU A 109 -0.08 10.51 22.24
CA GLU A 109 0.16 11.74 22.98
C GLU A 109 1.61 12.17 22.76
N GLU A 110 1.86 13.47 22.87
CA GLU A 110 3.22 13.97 22.81
C GLU A 110 4.03 13.53 24.03
N ALA A 111 5.30 13.22 23.81
CA ALA A 111 6.22 12.77 24.84
C ALA A 111 7.58 13.45 24.70
N ILE A 112 8.18 13.74 25.85
CA ILE A 112 9.58 14.11 25.94
C ILE A 112 10.34 12.92 26.52
N VAL A 113 11.30 12.42 25.77
CA VAL A 113 12.23 11.39 26.19
C VAL A 113 13.45 12.09 26.79
N PRO A 114 13.73 11.92 28.10
CA PRO A 114 14.91 12.48 28.72
C PRO A 114 16.17 11.98 28.01
N GLY A 115 17.12 12.88 27.77
CA GLY A 115 18.45 12.49 27.37
C GLY A 115 19.21 11.85 28.54
N GLY A 116 20.26 11.10 28.23
CA GLY A 116 21.26 10.71 29.23
C GLY A 116 22.04 11.92 29.75
N ALA A 117 22.96 11.69 30.69
CA ALA A 117 23.68 12.76 31.41
C ALA A 117 24.31 13.87 30.53
N ASN A 118 24.63 13.57 29.26
CA ASN A 118 25.20 14.51 28.28
C ASN A 118 24.42 14.56 26.94
N LEU A 119 23.16 14.15 26.91
CA LEU A 119 22.33 14.19 25.70
C LEU A 119 21.13 15.11 25.91
N PRO A 120 20.72 15.89 24.90
CA PRO A 120 19.51 16.68 24.99
C PRO A 120 18.28 15.77 25.09
N ALA A 121 17.23 16.28 25.75
CA ALA A 121 15.91 15.65 25.68
C ALA A 121 15.41 15.66 24.24
N ARG A 122 14.70 14.60 23.85
CA ARG A 122 14.20 14.41 22.48
C ARG A 122 12.70 14.20 22.48
N ARG A 123 12.01 14.64 21.43
CA ARG A 123 10.57 14.40 21.29
C ARG A 123 10.31 12.95 20.90
N GLY A 124 9.12 12.46 21.24
CA GLY A 124 8.59 11.16 20.85
C GLY A 124 7.08 11.15 20.92
N VAL A 125 6.49 10.05 20.46
CA VAL A 125 5.04 9.82 20.49
C VAL A 125 4.75 8.71 21.50
N ARG A 126 4.12 9.05 22.61
CA ARG A 126 3.68 8.06 23.61
C ARG A 126 2.39 7.41 23.14
N ILE A 127 2.35 6.09 23.19
CA ILE A 127 1.15 5.30 22.96
C ILE A 127 0.31 5.33 24.24
N ALA A 128 -0.79 6.08 24.22
CA ALA A 128 -1.72 6.17 25.33
C ALA A 128 -2.70 4.98 25.37
N GLN A 129 -3.01 4.41 24.20
CA GLN A 129 -3.89 3.25 24.09
C GLN A 129 -3.59 2.49 22.80
N VAL A 130 -3.72 1.16 22.84
CA VAL A 130 -3.69 0.30 21.65
C VAL A 130 -5.10 -0.25 21.46
N VAL A 131 -5.66 -0.08 20.27
CA VAL A 131 -7.02 -0.56 19.98
C VAL A 131 -6.96 -2.04 19.61
N ARG A 132 -7.88 -2.84 20.15
CA ARG A 132 -7.93 -4.29 19.91
C ARG A 132 -8.24 -4.61 18.45
N GLY A 133 -7.70 -5.69 17.91
CA GLY A 133 -7.88 -6.11 16.53
C GLY A 133 -7.14 -5.27 15.49
N THR A 134 -6.33 -4.28 15.91
CA THR A 134 -5.59 -3.39 15.00
C THR A 134 -4.14 -3.84 14.77
N PRO A 135 -3.45 -3.28 13.75
CA PRO A 135 -2.02 -3.53 13.55
C PRO A 135 -1.15 -3.29 14.77
N GLY A 136 -1.46 -2.29 15.59
CA GLY A 136 -0.71 -1.96 16.80
C GLY A 136 -0.73 -3.11 17.81
N GLU A 137 -1.91 -3.70 18.04
CA GLU A 137 -2.05 -4.88 18.90
C GLU A 137 -1.32 -6.09 18.31
N ARG A 138 -1.53 -6.37 17.01
CA ARG A 138 -0.88 -7.51 16.31
C ARG A 138 0.64 -7.41 16.31
N ALA A 139 1.20 -6.21 16.27
CA ALA A 139 2.64 -5.97 16.37
C ALA A 139 3.17 -6.03 17.82
N GLY A 140 2.27 -6.14 18.80
CA GLY A 140 2.61 -6.17 20.22
C GLY A 140 3.10 -4.82 20.74
N LEU A 141 2.58 -3.72 20.21
CA LEU A 141 2.67 -2.41 20.84
C LEU A 141 1.88 -2.43 22.15
N ALA A 142 2.31 -1.62 23.11
CA ALA A 142 1.69 -1.53 24.42
C ALA A 142 1.52 -0.07 24.85
N MET A 143 0.55 0.16 25.74
CA MET A 143 0.42 1.44 26.43
C MET A 143 1.74 1.80 27.14
N GLY A 144 2.14 3.05 27.03
CA GLY A 144 3.38 3.58 27.61
C GLY A 144 4.62 3.41 26.73
N ASP A 145 4.53 2.66 25.62
CA ASP A 145 5.58 2.69 24.59
C ASP A 145 5.77 4.11 24.08
N ILE A 146 7.02 4.51 23.85
CA ILE A 146 7.32 5.80 23.20
C ILE A 146 7.94 5.51 21.84
N VAL A 147 7.24 5.87 20.78
CA VAL A 147 7.77 5.85 19.42
C VAL A 147 8.75 7.01 19.27
N THR A 148 9.94 6.69 18.79
CA THR A 148 11.05 7.64 18.62
C THR A 148 11.56 7.75 17.19
N GLY A 149 10.94 6.99 16.29
CA GLY A 149 11.13 7.07 14.85
C GLY A 149 10.28 6.03 14.13
N VAL A 150 10.20 6.17 12.82
CA VAL A 150 9.53 5.23 11.92
C VAL A 150 10.34 5.12 10.63
N ASP A 151 10.69 3.89 10.24
CA ASP A 151 11.61 3.60 9.14
C ASP A 151 12.88 4.46 9.25
N ASP A 152 13.15 5.33 8.28
CA ASP A 152 14.31 6.23 8.26
C ASP A 152 14.04 7.61 8.91
N VAL A 153 12.80 7.85 9.34
CA VAL A 153 12.39 9.10 10.00
C VAL A 153 12.70 9.02 11.49
N ASP A 154 13.76 9.71 11.90
CA ASP A 154 14.21 9.83 13.28
C ASP A 154 13.63 11.10 13.93
N PHE A 155 12.83 10.93 15.00
CA PHE A 155 12.15 12.05 15.66
C PHE A 155 13.10 12.97 16.43
N SER A 156 14.33 12.54 16.69
CA SER A 156 15.34 13.36 17.35
C SER A 156 15.87 14.50 16.46
N LYS A 157 15.68 14.41 15.14
CA LYS A 157 16.06 15.45 14.17
C LYS A 157 15.10 16.62 14.13
N PHE A 158 13.91 16.49 14.71
CA PHE A 158 12.91 17.56 14.75
C PHE A 158 13.13 18.38 16.02
N GLU A 159 13.85 19.50 15.89
CA GLU A 159 13.97 20.46 16.98
C GLU A 159 12.61 21.07 17.34
N GLN A 160 12.45 21.57 18.58
CA GLN A 160 11.18 22.12 19.05
C GLN A 160 10.63 23.26 18.17
N ALA A 161 11.49 23.98 17.45
CA ALA A 161 11.12 25.08 16.55
C ALA A 161 10.82 24.65 15.10
N GLN A 162 11.13 23.41 14.71
CA GLN A 162 11.06 22.95 13.31
C GLN A 162 9.83 22.09 13.00
N ALA A 163 9.07 21.68 14.02
CA ALA A 163 7.78 21.01 13.88
C ALA A 163 6.70 21.86 14.56
N PRO A 164 6.08 22.82 13.85
CA PRO A 164 5.03 23.69 14.40
C PRO A 164 3.90 22.89 15.04
N ASP A 165 3.60 21.72 14.46
CA ASP A 165 2.50 20.84 14.84
C ASP A 165 2.98 19.63 15.70
N GLY A 166 4.27 19.55 16.03
CA GLY A 166 4.85 18.51 16.89
C GLY A 166 5.13 17.17 16.19
N VAL A 167 5.79 16.23 16.90
CA VAL A 167 6.19 14.92 16.32
C VAL A 167 5.03 13.95 16.17
N VAL A 168 3.90 14.21 16.85
CA VAL A 168 2.68 13.42 16.70
C VAL A 168 2.12 13.56 15.30
N ASP A 169 2.10 14.78 14.75
CA ASP A 169 1.59 15.04 13.41
C ASP A 169 2.55 14.54 12.34
N VAL A 170 3.86 14.70 12.53
CA VAL A 170 4.87 14.06 11.67
C VAL A 170 4.64 12.54 11.59
N PHE A 171 4.42 11.89 12.73
CA PHE A 171 4.16 10.46 12.75
C PHE A 171 2.82 10.12 12.09
N SER A 172 1.75 10.85 12.41
CA SER A 172 0.42 10.67 11.86
C SER A 172 0.42 10.80 10.32
N ASP A 173 1.06 11.84 9.80
CA ASP A 173 1.19 12.09 8.36
C ASP A 173 2.03 11.02 7.69
N TYR A 174 3.14 10.58 8.32
CA TYR A 174 3.93 9.47 7.81
C TYR A 174 3.06 8.22 7.64
N ILE A 175 2.32 7.81 8.67
CA ILE A 175 1.44 6.64 8.62
C ILE A 175 0.35 6.81 7.56
N GLN A 176 -0.29 7.98 7.50
CA GLN A 176 -1.37 8.25 6.55
C GLN A 176 -0.89 8.38 5.10
N SER A 177 0.40 8.67 4.87
CA SER A 177 1.02 8.68 3.54
C SER A 177 1.27 7.27 2.98
N LYS A 178 1.25 6.25 3.85
CA LYS A 178 1.39 4.83 3.47
C LYS A 178 0.03 4.22 3.15
N HIS A 179 0.07 3.03 2.56
CA HIS A 179 -1.10 2.30 2.13
C HIS A 179 -1.42 1.13 3.08
N PRO A 180 -2.67 0.65 3.09
CA PRO A 180 -3.01 -0.61 3.73
C PRO A 180 -2.14 -1.75 3.20
N GLY A 181 -1.67 -2.61 4.08
CA GLY A 181 -0.78 -3.73 3.74
C GLY A 181 0.70 -3.38 3.74
N ASP A 182 1.08 -2.11 3.66
CA ASP A 182 2.48 -1.68 3.80
C ASP A 182 3.03 -2.10 5.16
N VAL A 183 4.29 -2.50 5.20
CA VAL A 183 4.99 -2.85 6.43
C VAL A 183 5.97 -1.74 6.77
N ILE A 184 5.79 -1.12 7.93
CA ILE A 184 6.70 -0.11 8.49
C ILE A 184 7.46 -0.69 9.67
N ASN A 185 8.61 -0.11 9.99
CA ASN A 185 9.38 -0.44 11.19
C ASN A 185 9.32 0.71 12.20
N LEU A 186 8.70 0.48 13.35
CA LEU A 186 8.64 1.45 14.43
C LEU A 186 9.82 1.29 15.38
N HIS A 187 10.50 2.39 15.66
CA HIS A 187 11.57 2.47 16.65
C HIS A 187 11.00 2.93 17.97
N ILE A 188 10.84 2.03 18.94
CA ILE A 188 10.18 2.34 20.22
C ILE A 188 11.12 2.25 21.42
N LEU A 189 10.77 2.95 22.49
CA LEU A 189 11.30 2.76 23.83
C LEU A 189 10.25 2.12 24.73
N ARG A 190 10.62 1.02 25.38
CA ARG A 190 9.80 0.32 26.39
C ARG A 190 10.65 0.05 27.63
N GLY A 191 10.27 0.61 28.77
CA GLY A 191 11.05 0.47 30.01
C GLY A 191 12.52 0.90 29.84
N GLY A 192 12.77 1.93 29.04
CA GLY A 192 14.12 2.44 28.73
C GLY A 192 14.89 1.64 27.66
N LYS A 193 14.39 0.48 27.21
CA LYS A 193 15.04 -0.33 26.16
C LYS A 193 14.54 0.06 24.77
N LYS A 194 15.45 0.16 23.81
CA LYS A 194 15.13 0.34 22.39
C LYS A 194 14.66 -0.98 21.79
N LEU A 195 13.52 -0.95 21.09
CA LEU A 195 12.95 -2.09 20.38
C LEU A 195 12.53 -1.65 18.98
N GLU A 196 12.56 -2.59 18.05
CA GLU A 196 11.98 -2.43 16.72
C GLU A 196 10.70 -3.26 16.58
N LYS A 197 9.67 -2.67 15.98
CA LYS A 197 8.37 -3.31 15.77
C LYS A 197 7.95 -3.16 14.32
N LYS A 198 7.92 -4.28 13.59
CA LYS A 198 7.34 -4.35 12.25
C LYS A 198 5.82 -4.32 12.33
N VAL A 199 5.19 -3.33 11.70
CA VAL A 199 3.74 -3.14 11.72
C VAL A 199 3.21 -3.19 10.29
N ARG A 200 2.32 -4.14 10.01
CA ARG A 200 1.57 -4.19 8.74
C ARG A 200 0.31 -3.34 8.86
N LEU A 201 0.28 -2.22 8.16
CA LEU A 201 -0.81 -1.24 8.24
C LEU A 201 -2.12 -1.82 7.72
N MET A 202 -3.24 -1.33 8.24
CA MET A 202 -4.58 -1.59 7.70
C MET A 202 -5.17 -0.32 7.11
N LEU A 203 -6.32 -0.47 6.43
CA LEU A 203 -7.11 0.67 6.00
C LEU A 203 -7.67 1.40 7.22
N ARG A 204 -7.46 2.72 7.26
CA ARG A 204 -8.08 3.60 8.25
C ARG A 204 -9.61 3.45 8.19
N PRO A 205 -10.28 2.99 9.28
CA PRO A 205 -11.74 2.97 9.33
C PRO A 205 -12.33 4.38 9.15
N ASP A 206 -13.55 4.49 8.61
CA ASP A 206 -14.27 5.77 8.58
C ASP A 206 -14.93 6.06 9.94
N GLY A 207 -15.08 7.34 10.31
CA GLY A 207 -15.73 7.73 11.58
C GLY A 207 -14.80 7.80 12.81
N ILE A 208 -13.48 7.80 12.60
CA ILE A 208 -12.44 7.77 13.66
C ILE A 208 -12.60 8.86 14.73
N ASP A 209 -13.13 10.02 14.38
CA ASP A 209 -13.07 11.20 15.23
C ASP A 209 -13.97 11.12 16.48
N ARG A 210 -14.83 10.10 16.65
CA ARG A 210 -15.63 9.92 17.88
C ARG A 210 -15.57 8.55 18.55
N ASP A 211 -15.59 7.45 17.79
CA ASP A 211 -16.04 6.17 18.39
C ASP A 211 -14.90 5.18 18.72
N LEU A 212 -13.72 5.29 18.09
CA LEU A 212 -12.64 4.29 18.26
C LEU A 212 -12.00 4.25 19.66
N PHE A 213 -12.14 5.32 20.43
CA PHE A 213 -11.55 5.44 21.77
C PHE A 213 -12.62 5.68 22.85
N GLY A 214 -13.91 5.48 22.49
CA GLY A 214 -15.05 5.96 23.27
C GLY A 214 -16.04 4.91 23.79
N ARG A 215 -16.06 3.66 23.31
CA ARG A 215 -16.96 2.62 23.84
C ARG A 215 -16.54 1.19 23.48
N ASP A 216 -17.10 0.26 24.25
CA ASP A 216 -16.87 -1.18 24.29
C ASP A 216 -16.58 -1.86 22.94
N ASP A 217 -15.54 -2.72 22.96
CA ASP A 217 -15.10 -3.89 22.17
C ASP A 217 -15.91 -4.43 20.96
N GLU A 218 -16.92 -3.73 20.44
CA GLU A 218 -17.75 -4.19 19.35
C GLU A 218 -17.00 -4.00 18.03
N ALA A 219 -16.28 -5.08 17.70
CA ALA A 219 -15.57 -5.38 16.47
C ALA A 219 -15.27 -4.15 15.61
N LEU A 220 -14.00 -3.75 15.57
CA LEU A 220 -13.46 -3.07 14.41
C LEU A 220 -13.60 -4.00 13.21
N ILE A 221 -14.80 -4.04 12.65
CA ILE A 221 -15.08 -4.69 11.40
C ILE A 221 -14.21 -3.92 10.42
N ASN A 222 -13.18 -4.60 9.92
CA ASN A 222 -12.38 -4.05 8.86
C ASN A 222 -13.33 -3.85 7.68
N ARG A 223 -13.81 -2.62 7.46
CA ARG A 223 -14.82 -2.29 6.44
C ARG A 223 -14.39 -2.79 5.07
N SER A 224 -13.09 -2.80 4.78
CA SER A 224 -12.57 -3.34 3.52
C SER A 224 -12.69 -4.86 3.43
N ASP A 225 -12.51 -5.58 4.55
CA ASP A 225 -12.78 -7.02 4.62
C ASP A 225 -14.27 -7.29 4.47
N LEU A 226 -15.14 -6.61 5.23
CA LEU A 226 -16.60 -6.78 5.11
C LEU A 226 -17.10 -6.47 3.70
N PHE A 227 -16.58 -5.39 3.10
CA PHE A 227 -16.89 -5.01 1.73
C PHE A 227 -16.46 -6.09 0.76
N PHE A 228 -15.23 -6.60 0.90
CA PHE A 228 -14.71 -7.66 0.06
C PHE A 228 -15.54 -8.95 0.18
N GLU A 229 -15.86 -9.39 1.39
CA GLU A 229 -16.72 -10.57 1.61
C GLU A 229 -18.11 -10.38 0.99
N THR A 230 -18.70 -9.20 1.16
CA THR A 230 -19.99 -8.85 0.55
C THR A 230 -19.91 -8.86 -0.98
N TRP A 231 -18.83 -8.32 -1.53
CA TRP A 231 -18.56 -8.33 -2.97
C TRP A 231 -18.41 -9.76 -3.50
N LEU A 232 -17.67 -10.61 -2.79
CA LEU A 232 -17.43 -12.01 -3.16
C LEU A 232 -18.73 -12.82 -3.12
N LYS A 233 -19.56 -12.64 -2.09
CA LYS A 233 -20.88 -13.28 -1.99
C LYS A 233 -21.77 -12.90 -3.17
N LYS A 234 -21.87 -11.62 -3.50
CA LYS A 234 -22.63 -11.13 -4.68
C LYS A 234 -22.10 -11.68 -6.00
N LYS A 235 -20.83 -12.04 -6.07
CA LYS A 235 -20.21 -12.67 -7.25
C LYS A 235 -20.55 -14.16 -7.38
N ALA A 236 -20.69 -14.86 -6.26
CA ALA A 236 -21.07 -16.26 -6.22
C ALA A 236 -22.57 -16.48 -6.51
N GLU A 237 -23.41 -15.47 -6.25
CA GLU A 237 -24.86 -15.50 -6.51
C GLU A 237 -25.25 -15.22 -7.98
N LYS A 238 -24.29 -14.86 -8.84
CA LYS A 238 -24.48 -14.56 -10.26
C LYS A 238 -23.95 -15.68 -11.15
#